data_AF-A0A349CTA9-F1
#
_entry.id   AF-A0A349CTA9-F1
#
_cell.length_a   1.000
_cell.length_b   1.000
_cell.length_c   1.000
_cell.angle_alpha   90.00
_cell.angle_beta   90.00
_cell.angle_gamma   90.00
#
_symmetry.space_group_name_H-M   'P 1'
#
loop_
_entity.id
_entity.type
_entity.pdbx_description
1 polymer ?
#
loop_
_entity_poly.entity_id
_entity_poly.type
_entity_poly.pdbx_seq_one_letter_code
_entity_poly.pdbx_strand_id
1 'polypeptide(L)' 'WYKGVARHFEGFLRWGSTTREVTYTLDSSQDAAIDAAYFAKYGTGSPSQAITSPAAKQTTLRVVPR' A
#
# COMPACT_ATOMS: atom_id res chain seq x y z
N TRP A 1 -6.21 -9.54 2.16
CA TRP A 1 -6.95 -8.30 1.83
C TRP A 1 -6.83 -7.95 0.34
N TYR A 2 -5.63 -7.78 -0.22
CA TYR A 2 -5.41 -7.41 -1.64
C TYR A 2 -6.29 -8.16 -2.65
N LYS A 3 -6.34 -9.50 -2.60
CA LYS A 3 -7.20 -10.31 -3.51
C LYS A 3 -8.69 -9.92 -3.48
N GLY A 4 -9.18 -9.42 -2.36
CA GLY A 4 -10.55 -8.90 -2.24
C GLY A 4 -10.69 -7.53 -2.89
N VAL A 5 -9.77 -6.61 -2.62
CA VAL A 5 -9.72 -5.28 -3.25
C VAL A 5 -9.57 -5.38 -4.76
N ALA A 6 -8.70 -6.26 -5.26
CA ALA A 6 -8.43 -6.42 -6.68
C ALA A 6 -9.64 -6.86 -7.53
N ARG A 7 -10.78 -7.20 -6.90
CA ARG A 7 -12.04 -7.48 -7.60
C ARG A 7 -12.76 -6.22 -8.07
N HIS A 8 -12.65 -5.13 -7.31
CA HIS A 8 -13.45 -3.92 -7.53
C HIS A 8 -12.64 -2.62 -7.46
N PHE A 9 -11.44 -2.66 -6.87
CA PHE A 9 -10.58 -1.48 -6.63
C PHE A 9 -11.30 -0.34 -5.90
N GLU A 10 -12.25 -0.69 -5.04
CA GLU A 10 -13.05 0.21 -4.22
C GLU A 10 -13.08 -0.29 -2.77
N GLY A 11 -13.30 0.62 -1.82
CA GLY A 11 -13.54 0.24 -0.44
C GLY A 11 -13.51 1.42 0.52
N PHE A 12 -13.26 1.11 1.79
CA PHE A 12 -13.23 2.09 2.87
C PHE A 12 -11.91 2.00 3.64
N LEU A 13 -11.39 3.15 4.05
CA LEU A 13 -10.29 3.25 5.01
C LEU A 13 -10.78 3.90 6.30
N ARG A 14 -10.39 3.32 7.43
CA ARG A 14 -10.69 3.86 8.76
C ARG A 14 -9.41 4.09 9.55
N TRP A 15 -9.26 5.28 10.13
CA TRP A 15 -8.21 5.61 11.09
C TRP A 15 -8.77 6.53 12.17
N GLY A 16 -8.47 6.22 13.45
CA GLY A 16 -9.14 6.89 14.57
C GLY A 16 -10.66 6.79 14.44
N SER A 17 -11.35 7.93 14.49
CA SER A 17 -12.80 8.07 14.29
C SER A 17 -13.21 8.36 12.84
N THR A 18 -12.25 8.49 11.90
CA THR A 18 -12.53 8.85 10.51
C THR A 18 -12.68 7.61 9.65
N THR A 19 -13.76 7.55 8.86
CA THR A 19 -13.95 6.58 7.78
C THR A 19 -14.10 7.33 6.46
N ARG A 20 -13.40 6.89 5.41
CA ARG A 20 -13.54 7.44 4.05
C ARG A 20 -13.73 6.34 3.02
N GLU A 21 -14.59 6.59 2.05
CA GLU A 21 -14.67 5.82 0.81
C GLU A 21 -13.44 6.16 -0.05
N VAL A 22 -12.87 5.15 -0.69
CA VAL A 22 -11.67 5.29 -1.52
C VAL A 22 -11.76 4.39 -2.73
N THR A 23 -11.08 4.81 -3.79
CA THR A 23 -10.68 3.95 -4.90
C THR A 23 -9.21 3.59 -4.76
N TYR A 24 -8.85 2.42 -5.27
CA TYR A 24 -7.49 1.91 -5.30
C TYR A 24 -7.01 1.83 -6.73
N THR A 25 -5.77 2.23 -6.99
CA THR A 25 -5.18 2.15 -8.33
C THR A 25 -3.79 1.53 -8.26
N LEU A 26 -3.44 0.74 -9.26
CA LEU A 26 -2.05 0.31 -9.44
C LEU A 26 -1.25 1.48 -9.99
N ASP A 27 -0.23 1.90 -9.24
CA ASP A 27 0.65 3.02 -9.59
C ASP A 27 2.03 2.75 -9.01
N SER A 28 2.94 2.24 -9.84
CA SER A 28 4.31 1.90 -9.44
C SER A 28 5.26 3.12 -9.45
N SER A 29 4.78 4.32 -9.81
CA SER A 29 5.64 5.51 -9.92
C SER A 29 6.24 5.93 -8.58
N GLN A 30 5.64 5.50 -7.46
CA GLN A 30 6.05 5.86 -6.10
C GLN A 30 6.68 4.71 -5.31
N ASP A 31 6.86 3.52 -5.90
CA ASP A 31 7.33 2.32 -5.17
C ASP A 31 8.66 2.57 -4.44
N ALA A 32 9.62 3.22 -5.10
CA ALA A 32 10.92 3.51 -4.50
C ALA A 32 10.83 4.48 -3.31
N ALA A 33 9.96 5.50 -3.41
CA ALA A 33 9.77 6.47 -2.33
C ALA A 33 9.05 5.83 -1.13
N ILE A 34 8.09 4.95 -1.40
CA ILE A 34 7.37 4.18 -0.37
C ILE A 34 8.33 3.22 0.34
N ASP A 35 9.14 2.45 -0.39
CA ASP A 35 10.14 1.55 0.18
C ASP A 35 11.13 2.33 1.08
N ALA A 36 11.62 3.47 0.60
CA ALA A 36 12.53 4.33 1.38
C ALA A 36 11.87 4.84 2.67
N ALA A 37 10.62 5.29 2.61
CA ALA A 37 9.86 5.71 3.79
C ALA A 37 9.60 4.54 4.76
N TYR A 38 9.34 3.34 4.22
CA TYR A 38 9.15 2.12 5.01
C TYR A 38 10.43 1.75 5.75
N PHE A 39 11.59 1.76 5.08
CA PHE A 39 12.89 1.51 5.70
C PHE A 39 13.26 2.57 6.73
N ALA A 40 12.98 3.85 6.48
CA ALA A 40 13.22 4.91 7.45
C ALA A 40 12.43 4.70 8.75
N LYS A 41 11.22 4.13 8.65
CA LYS A 41 10.34 3.89 9.80
C LYS A 41 10.63 2.58 10.53
N TYR A 42 10.91 1.51 9.80
CA TYR A 42 10.97 0.14 10.33
C TYR A 42 12.38 -0.49 10.26
N GLY A 43 13.36 0.21 9.73
CA GLY A 43 14.72 -0.29 9.48
C GLY A 43 14.80 -1.22 8.28
N THR A 44 16.00 -1.74 8.00
CA THR A 44 16.33 -2.54 6.80
C THR A 44 16.48 -4.03 7.07
N GLY A 45 15.91 -4.52 8.18
CA GLY A 45 15.96 -5.93 8.54
C GLY A 45 15.16 -6.83 7.60
N SER A 46 15.33 -8.14 7.77
CA SER A 46 14.64 -9.18 6.98
C SER A 46 13.12 -8.95 6.81
N PRO A 47 12.35 -8.54 7.84
CA PRO A 47 10.93 -8.25 7.68
C PRO A 47 10.63 -7.12 6.69
N SER A 48 11.37 -6.02 6.77
CA SER A 48 11.21 -4.89 5.85
C SER A 48 11.58 -5.29 4.43
N GLN A 49 12.69 -6.03 4.26
CA GLN A 49 13.11 -6.54 2.95
C GLN A 49 12.08 -7.47 2.30
N ALA A 50 11.40 -8.30 3.09
CA ALA A 50 10.34 -9.17 2.60
C ALA A 50 9.12 -8.36 2.11
N ILE A 51 8.72 -7.33 2.86
CA ILE A 51 7.59 -6.45 2.51
C ILE A 51 7.90 -5.56 1.29
N THR A 52 9.15 -5.13 1.11
CA THR A 52 9.59 -4.34 -0.05
C THR A 52 10.15 -5.20 -1.18
N SER A 53 9.88 -6.51 -1.18
CA SER A 53 10.39 -7.43 -2.21
C SER A 53 9.74 -7.13 -3.57
N PRO A 54 10.38 -7.48 -4.71
CA PRO A 54 9.80 -7.28 -6.03
C PRO A 54 8.40 -7.89 -6.19
N ALA A 55 8.15 -9.05 -5.58
CA ALA A 55 6.84 -9.70 -5.61
C ALA A 55 5.79 -8.93 -4.79
N ALA A 56 6.17 -8.43 -3.60
CA ALA A 56 5.26 -7.66 -2.77
C ALA A 56 4.90 -6.31 -3.40
N LYS A 57 5.87 -5.64 -4.04
CA LYS A 57 5.65 -4.36 -4.75
C LYS A 57 4.59 -4.42 -5.84
N GLN A 58 4.40 -5.57 -6.49
CA GLN A 58 3.32 -5.77 -7.48
C GLN A 58 1.92 -5.63 -6.88
N THR A 59 1.80 -5.56 -5.55
CA THR A 59 0.54 -5.39 -4.82
C THR A 59 0.39 -4.02 -4.16
N THR A 60 1.33 -3.09 -4.41
CA THR A 60 1.22 -1.71 -3.93
C THR A 60 0.05 -1.01 -4.61
N LEU A 61 -0.80 -0.37 -3.80
CA LEU A 61 -1.98 0.35 -4.27
C LEU A 61 -1.91 1.81 -3.85
N ARG A 62 -2.11 2.71 -4.81
CA ARG A 62 -2.38 4.12 -4.55
C ARG A 62 -3.83 4.27 -4.12
N VAL A 63 -4.02 4.98 -3.01
CA VAL A 63 -5.33 5.33 -2.46
C VAL A 63 -5.76 6.68 -3.01
N VAL A 64 -6.99 6.75 -3.54
CA VAL A 64 -7.61 7.98 -4.03
C VAL A 64 -8.93 8.19 -3.29
N PRO A 65 -9.06 9.25 -2.46
CA PRO A 65 -10.33 9.57 -1.80
C PRO A 65 -11.46 9.79 -2.80
N ARG A 66 -12.65 9.33 -2.45
CA ARG A 66 -13.89 9.57 -3.18
C ARG A 66 -14.76 10.59 -2.45
#